data_AF-A0A6G1GEX1-F1
#
_entry.id   AF-A0A6G1GEX1-F1
#
_cell.length_a   1.000
_cell.length_b   1.000
_cell.length_c   1.000
_cell.angle_alpha   90.00
_cell.angle_beta   90.00
_cell.angle_gamma   90.00
#
_symmetry.space_group_name_H-M   'P 1'
#
loop_
_entity.id
_entity.type
_entity.pdbx_description
1 polymer ?
#
loop_
_entity_poly.entity_id
_entity_poly.type
_entity_poly.pdbx_seq_one_letter_code
_entity_poly.pdbx_strand_id
1 'polypeptide(L)' 'MPQSCTDIRAALAACLSSSPCVLEGNKPGDCLRPPLCDDLPTQCQQLKKGYAQCKRGMIDMRKRFRGNKPVGSVGE' A
#
# COMPACT_ATOMS: atom_id res chain seq x y z
N MET A 1 -1.26 16.37 10.42
CA MET A 1 -2.43 15.56 10.83
C MET A 1 -2.07 14.10 10.58
N PRO A 2 -2.30 13.15 11.52
CA PRO A 2 -1.72 11.81 11.37
C PRO A 2 -2.49 11.09 10.24
N GLN A 3 -1.91 11.08 9.04
CA GLN A 3 -2.45 10.35 7.89
C GLN A 3 -2.24 8.86 8.14
N SER A 4 -3.25 8.25 8.77
CA SER A 4 -3.33 6.88 9.26
C SER A 4 -3.38 5.83 8.14
N CYS A 5 -2.53 5.92 7.12
CA CYS A 5 -2.51 5.07 5.93
C CYS A 5 -3.73 5.20 4.99
N THR A 6 -4.62 6.15 5.23
CA THR A 6 -5.79 6.41 4.36
C THR A 6 -5.37 6.79 2.96
N ASP A 7 -4.39 7.69 2.82
CA ASP A 7 -3.83 8.11 1.53
C ASP A 7 -3.17 6.96 0.79
N ILE A 8 -2.37 6.14 1.49
CA ILE A 8 -1.72 4.97 0.90
C ILE A 8 -2.76 3.94 0.47
N ARG A 9 -3.83 3.76 1.26
CA ARG A 9 -4.94 2.88 0.90
C ARG A 9 -5.67 3.38 -0.34
N ALA A 10 -5.93 4.68 -0.44
CA ALA A 10 -6.58 5.28 -1.61
C ALA A 10 -5.71 5.12 -2.86
N ALA A 11 -4.40 5.40 -2.75
CA ALA A 11 -3.45 5.21 -3.83
C ALA A 11 -3.33 3.73 -4.26
N LEU A 12 -3.30 2.80 -3.30
CA LEU A 12 -3.31 1.35 -3.57
C LEU A 12 -4.60 0.94 -4.30
N ALA A 13 -5.76 1.45 -3.87
CA ALA A 13 -7.03 1.16 -4.52
C ALA A 13 -7.05 1.66 -5.96
N ALA A 14 -6.62 2.89 -6.22
CA ALA A 14 -6.51 3.45 -7.56
C ALA A 14 -5.55 2.63 -8.46
N CYS A 15 -4.44 2.18 -7.90
CA CYS A 15 -3.48 1.33 -8.61
C CYS A 15 -4.11 -0.03 -8.97
N LEU A 16 -4.82 -0.66 -8.04
CA LEU A 16 -5.51 -1.94 -8.27
C LEU A 16 -6.61 -1.81 -9.32
N SER A 17 -7.35 -0.71 -9.34
CA SER A 17 -8.37 -0.44 -10.37
C SER A 17 -7.79 -0.36 -11.79
N SER A 18 -6.51 0.01 -11.92
CA SER A 18 -5.81 0.09 -13.21
C SER A 18 -5.05 -1.20 -13.54
N SER A 19 -4.97 -2.14 -12.61
CA SER A 19 -4.18 -3.36 -12.77
C SER A 19 -4.94 -4.45 -13.53
N PRO A 20 -4.26 -5.29 -14.34
CA PRO A 20 -4.90 -6.38 -15.07
C PRO A 20 -5.63 -7.36 -14.16
N CYS A 21 -5.09 -7.63 -12.96
CA CYS A 21 -5.70 -8.57 -12.02
C CYS A 21 -7.17 -8.25 -11.67
N VAL A 22 -7.51 -6.98 -11.42
CA VAL A 22 -8.90 -6.59 -11.13
C VAL A 22 -9.76 -6.55 -12.40
N LEU A 23 -9.15 -6.21 -13.54
CA LEU A 23 -9.83 -6.24 -14.85
C LEU A 23 -10.21 -7.67 -15.26
N GLU A 24 -9.44 -8.67 -14.83
CA GLU A 24 -9.76 -10.11 -14.99
C GLU A 24 -10.91 -10.59 -14.08
N GLY A 25 -11.46 -9.72 -13.22
CA GLY A 25 -12.58 -10.04 -12.34
C GLY A 25 -12.17 -10.52 -10.94
N ASN A 26 -10.87 -10.47 -10.60
CA ASN A 26 -10.42 -10.82 -9.27
C ASN A 26 -10.70 -9.70 -8.25
N LYS A 27 -10.89 -10.08 -6.99
CA LYS A 27 -11.03 -9.11 -5.90
C LYS A 27 -9.68 -8.42 -5.66
N PRO A 28 -9.65 -7.10 -5.36
CA PRO A 28 -8.40 -6.37 -5.09
C PRO A 28 -7.58 -6.97 -3.94
N GLY A 29 -8.24 -7.60 -2.96
CA GLY A 29 -7.56 -8.32 -1.87
C GLY A 29 -6.85 -9.60 -2.33
N ASP A 30 -7.35 -10.24 -3.38
CA ASP A 30 -6.78 -11.46 -3.96
C ASP A 30 -5.57 -11.15 -4.84
N CYS A 31 -5.63 -10.05 -5.58
CA CYS A 31 -4.49 -9.50 -6.33
C CYS A 31 -3.28 -9.24 -5.43
N LEU A 32 -3.48 -8.89 -4.17
CA LEU A 32 -2.38 -8.65 -3.23
C LEU A 32 -1.71 -9.93 -2.72
N ARG A 33 -2.21 -11.13 -3.08
CA ARG A 33 -1.68 -12.43 -2.67
C ARG A 33 -0.88 -13.08 -3.81
N PRO A 34 0.13 -13.91 -3.50
CA PRO A 34 0.80 -14.71 -4.52
C PRO A 34 -0.19 -15.76 -5.09
N PRO A 35 -0.14 -16.05 -6.41
CA PRO A 35 0.84 -15.60 -7.41
C PRO A 35 0.51 -14.25 -8.10
N LEU A 36 -0.73 -13.74 -7.98
CA LEU A 36 -1.18 -12.54 -8.70
C LEU A 36 -0.43 -11.26 -8.29
N CYS A 37 0.19 -11.25 -7.11
CA CYS A 37 0.99 -10.11 -6.67
C CYS A 37 2.26 -9.86 -7.49
N ASP A 38 2.75 -10.87 -8.20
CA ASP A 38 3.92 -10.74 -9.08
C ASP A 38 3.54 -10.09 -10.42
N ASP A 39 2.32 -10.34 -10.90
CA ASP A 39 1.78 -9.78 -12.14
C ASP A 39 1.37 -8.29 -12.01
N LEU A 40 1.25 -7.81 -10.78
CA LEU A 40 0.96 -6.40 -10.50
C LEU A 40 2.14 -5.49 -10.86
N PRO A 41 1.88 -4.30 -11.44
CA PRO A 41 2.92 -3.33 -11.75
C PRO A 41 3.70 -2.91 -10.51
N THR A 42 4.97 -2.56 -10.72
CA THR A 42 5.93 -2.21 -9.66
C THR A 42 5.40 -1.12 -8.73
N GLN A 43 4.62 -0.18 -9.26
CA GLN A 43 3.95 0.87 -8.49
C GLN A 43 2.98 0.31 -7.44
N CYS A 44 2.12 -0.67 -7.80
CA CYS A 44 1.19 -1.30 -6.87
C CYS A 44 1.95 -2.11 -5.81
N GLN A 45 3.05 -2.76 -6.19
CA GLN A 45 3.90 -3.49 -5.25
C GLN A 45 4.57 -2.55 -4.23
N GLN A 46 5.03 -1.37 -4.67
CA GLN A 46 5.57 -0.34 -3.77
C GLN A 46 4.50 0.19 -2.80
N LEU A 47 3.30 0.49 -3.30
CA LEU A 47 2.17 0.93 -2.48
C LEU A 47 1.76 -0.15 -1.45
N LYS A 48 1.78 -1.44 -1.84
CA LYS A 48 1.53 -2.57 -0.92
C LYS A 48 2.55 -2.60 0.21
N LYS A 49 3.84 -2.46 -0.10
CA LYS A 49 4.93 -2.38 0.90
C LYS A 49 4.75 -1.17 1.82
N GLY A 50 4.45 0.00 1.25
CA GLY A 50 4.19 1.23 2.00
C GLY A 50 2.99 1.10 2.94
N TYR A 51 1.90 0.50 2.48
CA TYR A 51 0.70 0.26 3.28
C TYR A 51 0.98 -0.73 4.43
N ALA A 52 1.73 -1.80 4.18
CA ALA A 52 2.15 -2.75 5.21
C ALA A 52 3.05 -2.09 6.28
N GLN A 53 4.00 -1.24 5.85
CA GLN A 53 4.87 -0.50 6.76
C GLN A 53 4.07 0.51 7.59
N CYS A 54 3.14 1.22 6.97
CA CYS A 54 2.28 2.19 7.63
C CYS A 54 1.35 1.52 8.66
N LYS A 55 0.75 0.36 8.31
CA LYS A 55 -0.07 -0.43 9.25
C LYS A 55 0.76 -0.93 10.44
N ARG A 56 2.00 -1.38 10.21
CA ARG A 56 2.95 -1.74 11.27
C ARG A 56 3.29 -0.54 12.16
N GLY A 57 3.49 0.64 11.58
CA GLY A 57 3.74 1.89 12.32
C GLY A 57 2.56 2.37 13.17
N MET A 58 1.33 2.03 12.79
CA MET A 58 0.14 2.29 13.60
C MET A 58 -0.01 1.35 14.80
N ILE A 59 0.39 0.09 14.65
CA ILE A 59 0.36 -0.94 15.71
C ILE A 59 1.51 -0.70 16.70
N ASP A 60 2.68 -0.29 16.20
CA ASP A 60 3.84 0.01 17.01
C ASP A 60 3.74 1.41 17.64
N MET A 61 3.29 1.47 18.89
CA MET A 61 3.15 2.71 19.67
C MET A 61 4.49 3.46 19.83
N ARG A 62 5.64 2.79 19.68
CA ARG A 62 6.98 3.39 19.76
C ARG A 62 7.28 4.29 18.55
N LYS A 63 6.70 3.98 17.39
CA LYS A 63 6.82 4.80 16.17
C LYS A 63 5.81 5.95 16.08
N ARG A 64 4.79 5.99 16.95
CA ARG A 64 3.82 7.11 17.00
C ARG A 64 4.48 8.45 17.35
N PHE A 65 5.51 8.46 18.19
CA PHE A 65 6.18 9.68 18.65
C PHE A 65 7.09 10.34 17.60
N ARG A 66 7.59 9.58 16.61
CA ARG A 66 8.51 10.10 15.59
C ARG A 66 7.83 10.45 14.27
N GLY A 67 6.50 10.35 14.22
CA GLY A 67 5.70 10.55 13.01
C GLY A 67 5.89 9.39 12.02
N ASN A 68 4.79 8.90 11.46
CA ASN A 68 4.89 8.04 10.29
C ASN A 68 5.42 8.91 9.14
N LYS A 69 6.55 8.53 8.53
CA LYS A 69 7.13 9.25 7.39
C LYS A 69 6.06 9.42 6.31
N PRO A 70 5.89 10.62 5.73
CA PRO A 70 4.95 10.81 4.63
C PRO A 70 5.32 9.86 3.49
N VAL A 71 4.31 9.33 2.81
CA VAL A 71 4.41 8.41 1.65
C VAL A 71 5.22 8.99 0.46
N GLY A 72 5.78 10.19 0.59
CA GLY A 72 6.71 10.81 -0.37
C GLY A 72 8.18 10.89 0.08
N SER A 73 8.59 10.24 1.17
CA SER A 73 9.99 10.24 1.65
C SER A 73 10.66 8.87 1.55
N VAL A 74 10.46 8.20 0.42
CA VAL A 74 11.40 7.19 -0.09
C VAL A 74 12.20 7.88 -1.19
N GLY A 75 13.32 8.48 -0.82
CA GLY A 75 14.11 9.32 -1.71
C GLY A 75 14.94 10.33 -0.94
N GLU A 76 15.88 9.80 -0.15
CA GLU A 76 17.27 10.25 0.07
C GLU A 76 17.87 9.49 1.27
#